data_AF-A0A0F9BWF0-F1
#
_entry.id   AF-A0A0F9BWF0-F1
#
_cell.length_a   1.000
_cell.length_b   1.000
_cell.length_c   1.000
_cell.angle_alpha   90.00
_cell.angle_beta   90.00
_cell.angle_gamma   90.00
#
_symmetry.space_group_name_H-M   'P 1'
#
loop_
_entity.id
_entity.type
_entity.pdbx_description
1 polymer ?
#
loop_
_entity_poly.entity_id
_entity_poly.type
_entity_poly.pdbx_seq_one_letter_code
_entity_poly.pdbx_strand_id
1 'polypeptide(L)'
;MTGQTQLPRRHGRRMLLIAIASAMGLAICGCIRIPPRSFKQVKSPRGGRALGRRVAVVYSKHYQINVGGLEKLHSFDIHKYAKIYLALVTDGVLAPTDVFVPEAVTREQLLRVHTPAYLATLKDPRAVARYLEIPVVRVAPASLVDAAVLNAFRYATGGTILAARLALDHGVAINLAGGYHHAKPDTGEGFCIYADMPIAIKTLQGEGRIKRALVVDLDVHQGNGTAECFAGDDSVFTFSMHQGDIYPIPKATSDVDVNLPAGTGDSEYLRTLQTYLPRVLERARPDIVFLQAGCDTLDGDPLAQMRMTIEGITRRDAEVIDACTARGTPVVMVLGGGYSRYAWYAQYLSVRRTIEKHGLPAGRLHPRRRASRREYYPEPPHHPQHPAARLRRELAGTLRGARRGLLD
;
A
#
# COMPACT_ATOMS: atom_id res chain seq x y z
N MET A 1 26.67 39.18 -41.15
CA MET A 1 27.57 39.63 -40.07
C MET A 1 26.69 40.03 -38.90
N THR A 2 26.37 39.12 -37.96
CA THR A 2 27.12 38.79 -36.70
C THR A 2 27.23 40.01 -35.78
N GLY A 3 26.84 40.00 -34.50
CA GLY A 3 26.52 38.92 -33.56
C GLY A 3 25.65 39.41 -32.40
N GLN A 4 24.89 38.50 -31.79
CA GLN A 4 25.21 37.79 -30.54
C GLN A 4 24.84 38.58 -29.27
N THR A 5 23.60 38.39 -28.82
CA THR A 5 23.20 38.56 -27.43
C THR A 5 23.35 37.22 -26.69
N GLN A 6 24.11 37.24 -25.61
CA GLN A 6 24.49 36.10 -24.79
C GLN A 6 23.32 35.60 -23.94
N LEU A 7 23.05 34.29 -24.00
CA LEU A 7 22.21 33.56 -23.05
C LEU A 7 23.10 33.05 -21.90
N PRO A 8 22.71 33.20 -20.61
CA PRO A 8 23.40 32.52 -19.53
C PRO A 8 23.06 31.02 -19.53
N ARG A 9 24.04 30.22 -19.96
CA ARG A 9 24.09 28.77 -19.70
C ARG A 9 24.49 28.52 -18.24
N ARG A 10 23.86 27.48 -17.68
CA ARG A 10 24.28 26.56 -16.59
C ARG A 10 23.34 26.65 -15.41
N HIS A 11 22.42 25.69 -15.27
CA HIS A 11 21.93 25.09 -14.02
C HIS A 11 21.27 23.73 -14.35
N GLY A 12 22.01 22.87 -15.05
CA GLY A 12 21.54 21.54 -15.46
C GLY A 12 22.68 20.54 -15.37
N ARG A 13 23.13 20.23 -14.14
CA ARG A 13 24.14 19.18 -13.87
C ARG A 13 24.33 18.82 -12.38
N ARG A 14 23.27 18.92 -11.56
CA ARG A 14 23.33 18.46 -10.15
C ARG A 14 22.36 17.33 -9.77
N MET A 15 21.59 16.79 -10.72
CA MET A 15 20.65 15.68 -10.48
C MET A 15 21.11 14.32 -11.04
N LEU A 16 22.42 14.14 -11.27
CA LEU A 16 22.98 12.88 -11.81
C LEU A 16 24.09 12.26 -10.94
N LEU A 17 24.37 12.83 -9.75
CA LEU A 17 25.51 12.38 -8.92
C LEU A 17 25.14 11.85 -7.54
N ILE A 18 23.85 11.72 -7.21
CA ILE A 18 23.40 11.02 -5.99
C ILE A 18 23.02 9.55 -6.28
N ALA A 19 22.86 9.16 -7.55
CA ALA A 19 22.46 7.79 -7.92
C ALA A 19 23.64 6.80 -8.12
N ILE A 20 24.90 7.22 -8.00
CA ILE A 20 26.07 6.36 -8.31
C ILE A 20 26.91 6.02 -7.06
N ALA A 21 26.76 6.73 -5.94
CA ALA A 21 27.60 6.50 -4.75
C ALA A 21 27.18 5.30 -3.86
N SER A 22 26.04 4.64 -4.12
CA SER A 22 25.59 3.49 -3.32
C SER A 22 25.99 2.13 -3.90
N ALA A 23 26.73 2.09 -5.02
CA ALA A 23 27.07 0.85 -5.71
C ALA A 23 28.44 0.22 -5.32
N MET A 24 29.22 0.83 -4.41
CA MET A 24 30.53 0.29 -3.99
C MET A 24 30.71 0.19 -2.47
N GLY A 25 29.68 -0.25 -1.76
CA GLY A 25 29.79 -0.71 -0.37
C GLY A 25 29.47 -2.20 -0.28
N LEU A 26 30.48 -3.05 -0.45
CA LEU A 26 30.34 -4.50 -0.40
C LEU A 26 29.68 -4.98 0.91
N ALA A 27 28.61 -5.75 0.73
CA ALA A 27 28.40 -7.06 1.34
C ALA A 27 28.63 -7.21 2.87
N ILE A 28 27.57 -6.96 3.64
CA ILE A 28 27.04 -7.95 4.59
C ILE A 28 25.51 -7.94 4.43
N CYS A 29 25.03 -8.42 3.29
CA CYS A 29 23.61 -8.65 3.08
C CYS A 29 23.25 -9.98 3.76
N GLY A 30 22.60 -9.91 4.92
CA GLY A 30 21.84 -11.04 5.46
C GLY A 30 20.68 -11.33 4.51
N CYS A 31 20.98 -12.03 3.42
CA CYS A 31 20.00 -12.46 2.43
C CYS A 31 18.96 -13.33 3.14
N ILE A 32 17.73 -12.82 3.26
CA ILE A 32 16.55 -13.64 3.51
C ILE A 32 16.49 -14.66 2.37
N ARG A 33 16.87 -15.90 2.63
CA ARG A 33 16.74 -17.01 1.68
C ARG A 33 15.25 -17.35 1.58
N ILE A 34 14.58 -16.80 0.57
CA ILE A 34 13.32 -17.37 0.10
C ILE A 34 13.65 -18.77 -0.42
N PRO A 35 13.14 -19.87 0.18
CA PRO A 35 13.49 -21.21 -0.27
C PRO A 35 13.04 -21.39 -1.73
N PRO A 36 13.89 -21.96 -2.61
CA PRO A 36 13.53 -22.25 -3.99
C PRO A 36 12.68 -23.53 -3.98
N ARG A 37 11.43 -23.44 -3.56
CA ARG A 37 10.42 -24.46 -3.85
C ARG A 37 9.21 -23.75 -4.39
N SER A 38 8.97 -23.96 -5.67
CA SER A 38 7.75 -23.60 -6.38
C SER A 38 6.54 -24.10 -5.60
N PHE A 39 5.96 -23.23 -4.77
CA PHE A 39 4.68 -23.48 -4.14
C PHE A 39 3.64 -23.57 -5.27
N LYS A 40 3.17 -24.79 -5.55
CA LYS A 40 2.05 -25.01 -6.46
C LYS A 40 0.79 -24.48 -5.78
N GLN A 41 0.38 -23.27 -6.15
CA GLN A 41 -0.96 -22.77 -5.85
C GLN A 41 -1.98 -23.71 -6.49
N VAL A 42 -3.00 -24.11 -5.72
CA VAL A 42 -4.07 -25.00 -6.21
C VAL A 42 -4.75 -24.32 -7.40
N LYS A 43 -4.71 -24.98 -8.56
CA LYS A 43 -5.32 -24.52 -9.80
C LYS A 43 -6.84 -24.71 -9.72
N SER A 44 -7.57 -23.74 -9.22
CA SER A 44 -9.03 -23.70 -9.38
C SER A 44 -9.53 -22.26 -9.28
N PRO A 45 -10.37 -21.78 -10.22
CA PRO A 45 -11.00 -20.45 -10.16
C PRO A 45 -12.05 -20.31 -9.04
N ARG A 46 -12.18 -21.27 -8.12
CA ARG A 46 -13.31 -21.35 -7.17
C ARG A 46 -12.91 -21.69 -5.72
N GLY A 47 -11.63 -21.62 -5.37
CA GLY A 47 -11.13 -22.16 -4.10
C GLY A 47 -10.64 -21.13 -3.09
N GLY A 48 -11.51 -20.27 -2.57
CA GLY A 48 -11.25 -19.50 -1.34
C GLY A 48 -12.34 -19.80 -0.32
N ARG A 49 -11.97 -20.19 0.91
CA ARG A 49 -12.92 -20.25 2.03
C ARG A 49 -12.80 -18.97 2.84
N ALA A 50 -13.88 -18.19 2.92
CA ALA A 50 -13.94 -17.04 3.82
C ALA A 50 -13.68 -17.51 5.26
N LEU A 51 -12.79 -16.80 5.95
CA LEU A 51 -12.45 -17.09 7.34
C LEU A 51 -13.67 -16.77 8.20
N GLY A 52 -14.20 -17.77 8.90
CA GLY A 52 -15.15 -17.56 9.99
C GLY A 52 -16.45 -16.84 9.68
N ARG A 53 -16.75 -16.62 8.39
CA ARG A 53 -17.86 -15.84 7.82
C ARG A 53 -17.74 -14.30 7.81
N ARG A 54 -16.55 -13.66 7.82
CA ARG A 54 -16.50 -12.18 7.67
C ARG A 54 -15.29 -11.53 6.95
N VAL A 55 -14.12 -12.18 6.87
CA VAL A 55 -12.96 -11.61 6.15
C VAL A 55 -12.57 -12.51 4.97
N ALA A 56 -12.55 -11.92 3.78
CA ALA A 56 -12.02 -12.54 2.57
C ALA A 56 -10.65 -11.96 2.23
N VAL A 57 -9.68 -12.81 1.86
CA VAL A 57 -8.34 -12.38 1.48
C VAL A 57 -8.09 -12.78 0.03
N VAL A 58 -7.67 -11.83 -0.80
CA VAL A 58 -7.38 -12.01 -2.21
C VAL A 58 -5.88 -11.90 -2.44
N TYR A 59 -5.31 -12.93 -3.06
CA TYR A 59 -3.90 -12.94 -3.44
C TYR A 59 -3.62 -13.83 -4.65
N SER A 60 -2.72 -13.38 -5.51
CA SER A 60 -2.19 -14.13 -6.63
C SER A 60 -0.67 -14.12 -6.62
N LYS A 61 -0.05 -15.25 -6.95
CA LYS A 61 1.39 -15.28 -7.27
C LYS A 61 1.76 -14.34 -8.43
N HIS A 62 0.79 -14.00 -9.29
CA HIS A 62 0.99 -13.10 -10.42
C HIS A 62 1.17 -11.63 -10.00
N TYR A 63 0.98 -11.28 -8.73
CA TYR A 63 1.28 -9.93 -8.23
C TYR A 63 2.77 -9.61 -8.24
N GLN A 64 3.63 -10.64 -8.35
CA GLN A 64 5.07 -10.46 -8.42
C GLN A 64 5.49 -10.06 -9.84
N ILE A 65 6.27 -8.99 -9.92
CA ILE A 65 6.98 -8.61 -11.15
C ILE A 65 8.33 -9.31 -11.12
N ASN A 66 8.62 -10.23 -12.05
CA ASN A 66 9.93 -10.88 -12.10
C ASN A 66 10.63 -10.48 -13.39
N VAL A 67 11.70 -9.69 -13.27
CA VAL A 67 12.51 -9.22 -14.40
C VAL A 67 13.99 -9.59 -14.23
N GLY A 68 14.25 -10.77 -13.64
CA GLY A 68 15.59 -11.35 -13.59
C GLY A 68 16.58 -10.64 -12.66
N GLY A 69 16.10 -9.99 -11.60
CA GLY A 69 16.92 -9.29 -10.61
C GLY A 69 16.92 -7.76 -10.75
N LEU A 70 16.49 -7.23 -11.91
CA LEU A 70 16.42 -5.78 -12.17
C LEU A 70 15.35 -5.08 -11.32
N GLU A 71 14.37 -5.83 -10.83
CA GLU A 71 13.37 -5.33 -9.90
C GLU A 71 13.96 -4.76 -8.61
N LYS A 72 15.17 -5.18 -8.21
CA LYS A 72 15.83 -4.76 -6.96
C LYS A 72 16.38 -3.34 -7.03
N LEU A 73 16.41 -2.74 -8.21
CA LEU A 73 16.86 -1.36 -8.43
C LEU A 73 15.76 -0.32 -8.22
N HIS A 74 14.53 -0.77 -7.96
CA HIS A 74 13.39 0.11 -7.71
C HIS A 74 13.15 0.30 -6.21
N SER A 75 12.68 1.48 -5.80
CA SER A 75 12.38 1.80 -4.39
C SER A 75 11.24 0.93 -3.82
N PHE A 76 10.33 0.49 -4.68
CA PHE A 76 9.23 -0.40 -4.31
C PHE A 76 9.69 -1.85 -4.14
N ASP A 77 9.47 -2.41 -2.94
CA ASP A 77 9.65 -3.84 -2.68
C ASP A 77 8.55 -4.65 -3.37
N ILE A 78 8.80 -5.03 -4.62
CA ILE A 78 7.89 -5.83 -5.45
C ILE A 78 7.52 -7.20 -4.83
N HIS A 79 8.26 -7.66 -3.82
CA HIS A 79 8.01 -8.93 -3.14
C HIS A 79 7.18 -8.74 -1.87
N LYS A 80 6.81 -7.51 -1.48
CA LYS A 80 6.12 -7.23 -0.22
C LYS A 80 4.82 -8.03 -0.07
N TYR A 81 4.05 -8.14 -1.14
CA TYR A 81 2.77 -8.87 -1.14
C TYR A 81 2.96 -10.36 -0.85
N ALA A 82 3.99 -10.96 -1.45
CA ALA A 82 4.33 -12.35 -1.20
C ALA A 82 4.91 -12.56 0.20
N LYS A 83 5.72 -11.61 0.71
CA LYS A 83 6.22 -11.65 2.09
C LYS A 83 5.07 -11.65 3.09
N ILE A 84 4.08 -10.78 2.89
CA ILE A 84 2.86 -10.69 3.72
C ILE A 84 2.07 -11.99 3.66
N TYR A 85 1.74 -12.49 2.46
CA TYR A 85 1.02 -13.76 2.30
C TYR A 85 1.73 -14.92 3.00
N LEU A 86 3.04 -15.07 2.76
CA LEU A 86 3.85 -16.12 3.36
C LEU A 86 3.94 -15.99 4.89
N ALA A 87 4.03 -14.78 5.44
CA ALA A 87 4.00 -14.55 6.89
C ALA A 87 2.65 -14.97 7.48
N LEU A 88 1.53 -14.56 6.85
CA LEU A 88 0.18 -14.93 7.30
C LEU A 88 -0.01 -16.45 7.32
N VAL A 89 0.49 -17.16 6.30
CA VAL A 89 0.43 -18.63 6.25
C VAL A 89 1.35 -19.27 7.28
N THR A 90 2.58 -18.77 7.41
CA THR A 90 3.58 -19.33 8.33
C THR A 90 3.16 -19.17 9.79
N ASP A 91 2.55 -18.04 10.14
CA ASP A 91 2.04 -17.76 11.48
C ASP A 91 0.70 -18.45 11.78
N GLY A 92 0.12 -19.17 10.81
CA GLY A 92 -1.15 -19.88 10.94
C GLY A 92 -2.38 -18.96 11.00
N VAL A 93 -2.24 -17.72 10.52
CA VAL A 93 -3.35 -16.76 10.39
C VAL A 93 -4.23 -17.13 9.19
N LEU A 94 -3.62 -17.66 8.12
CA LEU A 94 -4.29 -18.17 6.93
C LEU A 94 -3.82 -19.58 6.60
N ALA A 95 -4.71 -20.44 6.11
CA ALA A 95 -4.33 -21.56 5.29
C ALA A 95 -4.27 -21.15 3.81
N PRO A 96 -3.44 -21.80 2.97
CA PRO A 96 -3.43 -21.53 1.52
C PRO A 96 -4.80 -21.67 0.83
N THR A 97 -5.71 -22.48 1.41
CA THR A 97 -7.08 -22.70 0.92
C THR A 97 -8.06 -21.58 1.28
N ASP A 98 -7.65 -20.64 2.14
CA ASP A 98 -8.50 -19.54 2.61
C ASP A 98 -8.40 -18.31 1.69
N VAL A 99 -7.46 -18.33 0.74
CA VAL A 99 -7.18 -17.23 -0.17
C VAL A 99 -7.96 -17.37 -1.47
N PHE A 100 -8.64 -16.30 -1.85
CA PHE A 100 -9.28 -16.17 -3.15
C PHE A 100 -8.24 -15.74 -4.19
N VAL A 101 -8.30 -16.37 -5.37
CA VAL A 101 -7.36 -16.09 -6.47
C VAL A 101 -8.11 -15.31 -7.55
N PRO A 102 -7.66 -14.09 -7.89
CA PRO A 102 -8.30 -13.29 -8.92
C PRO A 102 -7.90 -13.72 -10.33
N GLU A 103 -8.76 -13.36 -11.27
CA GLU A 103 -8.41 -13.27 -12.69
C GLU A 103 -7.80 -11.91 -13.00
N ALA A 104 -7.09 -11.81 -14.12
CA ALA A 104 -6.62 -10.52 -14.62
C ALA A 104 -7.81 -9.64 -15.02
N VAL A 105 -7.73 -8.33 -14.76
CA VAL A 105 -8.73 -7.37 -15.24
C VAL A 105 -8.87 -7.45 -16.76
N THR A 106 -10.11 -7.43 -17.24
CA THR A 106 -10.41 -7.46 -18.67
C THR A 106 -10.24 -6.09 -19.31
N ARG A 107 -10.06 -6.06 -20.64
CA ARG A 107 -10.02 -4.79 -21.38
C ARG A 107 -11.32 -4.00 -21.23
N GLU A 108 -12.47 -4.66 -21.20
CA GLU A 108 -13.77 -4.00 -21.00
C GLU A 108 -13.82 -3.28 -19.65
N GLN A 109 -13.37 -3.94 -18.57
CA GLN A 109 -13.29 -3.33 -17.25
C GLN A 109 -12.30 -2.16 -17.21
N LEU A 110 -11.13 -2.30 -17.85
CA LEU A 110 -10.17 -1.20 -17.95
C LEU A 110 -10.78 0.04 -18.63
N LEU A 111 -11.57 -0.16 -19.70
CA LEU A 111 -12.22 0.90 -20.45
C LEU A 111 -13.36 1.61 -19.70
N ARG A 112 -13.76 1.14 -18.52
CA ARG A 112 -14.72 1.85 -17.66
C ARG A 112 -14.14 3.12 -17.03
N VAL A 113 -12.81 3.24 -17.00
CA VAL A 113 -12.09 4.39 -16.44
C VAL A 113 -11.05 4.90 -17.42
N HIS A 114 -10.25 3.99 -17.98
CA HIS A 114 -9.14 4.38 -18.84
C HIS A 114 -9.57 4.65 -20.27
N THR A 115 -9.00 5.68 -20.87
CA THR A 115 -9.25 5.99 -22.27
C THR A 115 -8.64 4.92 -23.19
N PRO A 116 -9.26 4.62 -24.35
CA PRO A 116 -8.65 3.74 -25.35
C PRO A 116 -7.26 4.21 -25.80
N ALA A 117 -7.05 5.53 -25.88
CA ALA A 117 -5.79 6.14 -26.26
C ALA A 117 -4.69 5.85 -25.23
N TYR A 118 -4.98 6.01 -23.93
CA TYR A 118 -4.04 5.66 -22.87
C TYR A 118 -3.68 4.17 -22.89
N LEU A 119 -4.68 3.29 -22.96
CA LEU A 119 -4.41 1.84 -23.01
C LEU A 119 -3.57 1.44 -24.24
N ALA A 120 -3.63 2.21 -25.33
CA ALA A 120 -2.78 1.99 -26.49
C ALA A 120 -1.31 2.36 -26.24
N THR A 121 -1.02 3.36 -25.38
CA THR A 121 0.37 3.76 -25.05
C THR A 121 1.12 2.65 -24.31
N LEU A 122 0.41 1.78 -23.57
CA LEU A 122 1.00 0.68 -22.81
C LEU A 122 1.66 -0.40 -23.70
N LYS A 123 1.43 -0.35 -25.03
CA LYS A 123 2.16 -1.18 -25.99
C LYS A 123 3.60 -0.71 -26.21
N ASP A 124 3.93 0.52 -25.82
CA ASP A 124 5.27 1.09 -25.88
C ASP A 124 5.97 0.97 -24.51
N PRO A 125 7.05 0.16 -24.40
CA PRO A 125 7.87 0.06 -23.19
C PRO A 125 8.36 1.40 -22.65
N ARG A 126 8.55 2.41 -23.52
CA ARG A 126 9.01 3.75 -23.10
C ARG A 126 7.95 4.47 -22.29
N ALA A 127 6.68 4.32 -22.66
CA ALA A 127 5.57 4.88 -21.91
C ALA A 127 5.45 4.19 -20.54
N VAL A 128 5.48 2.86 -20.52
CA VAL A 128 5.43 2.07 -19.27
C VAL A 128 6.60 2.43 -18.34
N ALA A 129 7.82 2.53 -18.87
CA ALA A 129 9.00 2.92 -18.11
C ALA A 129 8.88 4.32 -17.48
N ARG A 130 8.23 5.26 -18.17
CA ARG A 130 7.97 6.60 -17.65
C ARG A 130 6.94 6.57 -16.52
N TYR A 131 5.82 5.88 -16.72
CA TYR A 131 4.73 5.82 -15.74
C TYR A 131 5.15 5.11 -14.45
N LEU A 132 5.98 4.07 -14.58
CA LEU A 132 6.52 3.34 -13.44
C LEU A 132 7.82 3.95 -12.88
N GLU A 133 8.37 4.97 -13.54
CA GLU A 133 9.69 5.54 -13.21
C GLU A 133 10.82 4.49 -13.13
N ILE A 134 10.78 3.49 -14.01
CA ILE A 134 11.79 2.43 -14.09
C ILE A 134 12.51 2.50 -15.44
N PRO A 135 13.64 3.24 -15.53
CA PRO A 135 14.33 3.45 -16.81
C PRO A 135 14.71 2.16 -17.54
N VAL A 136 15.00 1.07 -16.82
CA VAL A 136 15.41 -0.21 -17.43
C VAL A 136 14.28 -0.87 -18.25
N VAL A 137 13.02 -0.58 -17.94
CA VAL A 137 11.86 -1.10 -18.69
C VAL A 137 11.85 -0.55 -20.11
N ARG A 138 12.44 0.63 -20.35
CA ARG A 138 12.42 1.34 -21.64
C ARG A 138 13.01 0.52 -22.80
N VAL A 139 13.99 -0.32 -22.51
CA VAL A 139 14.73 -1.09 -23.51
C VAL A 139 14.32 -2.56 -23.57
N ALA A 140 13.39 -2.98 -22.71
CA ALA A 140 12.89 -4.36 -22.70
C ALA A 140 11.94 -4.61 -23.88
N PRO A 141 11.89 -5.84 -24.42
CA PRO A 141 10.91 -6.21 -25.44
C PRO A 141 9.48 -5.99 -24.94
N ALA A 142 8.60 -5.43 -25.78
CA ALA A 142 7.22 -5.10 -25.41
C ALA A 142 6.43 -6.31 -24.90
N SER A 143 6.62 -7.49 -25.50
CA SER A 143 6.00 -8.73 -25.03
C SER A 143 6.43 -9.13 -23.62
N LEU A 144 7.69 -8.86 -23.25
CA LEU A 144 8.21 -9.13 -21.90
C LEU A 144 7.64 -8.13 -20.89
N VAL A 145 7.59 -6.84 -21.25
CA VAL A 145 6.95 -5.81 -20.42
C VAL A 145 5.48 -6.15 -20.18
N ASP A 146 4.78 -6.60 -21.22
CA ASP A 146 3.40 -7.03 -21.10
C ASP A 146 3.24 -8.22 -20.14
N ALA A 147 4.00 -9.30 -20.39
CA ALA A 147 3.87 -10.55 -19.67
C ALA A 147 4.36 -10.50 -18.21
N ALA A 148 5.40 -9.71 -17.92
CA ALA A 148 6.03 -9.67 -16.59
C ALA A 148 5.59 -8.46 -15.75
N VAL A 149 5.38 -7.30 -16.37
CA VAL A 149 5.06 -6.06 -15.65
C VAL A 149 3.56 -5.78 -15.72
N LEU A 150 3.02 -5.53 -16.91
CA LEU A 150 1.61 -5.14 -17.05
C LEU A 150 0.66 -6.24 -16.58
N ASN A 151 1.02 -7.51 -16.77
CA ASN A 151 0.26 -8.64 -16.27
C ASN A 151 0.10 -8.60 -14.74
N ALA A 152 1.16 -8.24 -13.99
CA ALA A 152 1.08 -8.13 -12.54
C ALA A 152 0.08 -7.05 -12.10
N PHE A 153 0.13 -5.88 -12.74
CA PHE A 153 -0.86 -4.82 -12.53
C PHE A 153 -2.27 -5.27 -12.90
N ARG A 154 -2.46 -6.02 -13.99
CA ARG A 154 -3.79 -6.53 -14.37
C ARG A 154 -4.36 -7.49 -13.32
N TYR A 155 -3.54 -8.40 -12.79
CA TYR A 155 -3.97 -9.31 -11.73
C TYR A 155 -4.25 -8.56 -10.43
N ALA A 156 -3.42 -7.58 -10.05
CA ALA A 156 -3.67 -6.77 -8.87
C ALA A 156 -4.99 -5.98 -8.99
N THR A 157 -5.27 -5.39 -10.16
CA THR A 157 -6.56 -4.71 -10.42
C THR A 157 -7.74 -5.67 -10.40
N GLY A 158 -7.62 -6.84 -11.04
CA GLY A 158 -8.65 -7.88 -10.94
C GLY A 158 -8.85 -8.39 -9.50
N GLY A 159 -7.78 -8.38 -8.70
CA GLY A 159 -7.81 -8.60 -7.26
C GLY A 159 -8.66 -7.60 -6.51
N THR A 160 -8.56 -6.31 -6.84
CA THR A 160 -9.37 -5.24 -6.23
C THR A 160 -10.84 -5.38 -6.60
N ILE A 161 -11.15 -5.76 -7.85
CA ILE A 161 -12.54 -6.07 -8.28
C ILE A 161 -13.09 -7.28 -7.50
N LEU A 162 -12.32 -8.37 -7.41
CA LEU A 162 -12.73 -9.55 -6.67
C LEU A 162 -12.93 -9.26 -5.19
N ALA A 163 -12.01 -8.51 -4.56
CA ALA A 163 -12.12 -8.10 -3.18
C ALA A 163 -13.38 -7.24 -2.96
N ALA A 164 -13.68 -6.30 -3.85
CA ALA A 164 -14.91 -5.51 -3.77
C ALA A 164 -16.17 -6.36 -3.84
N ARG A 165 -16.22 -7.34 -4.76
CA ARG A 165 -17.34 -8.29 -4.83
C ARG A 165 -17.48 -9.12 -3.55
N LEU A 166 -16.36 -9.58 -2.99
CA LEU A 166 -16.32 -10.36 -1.75
C LEU A 166 -16.66 -9.52 -0.50
N ALA A 167 -16.31 -8.24 -0.47
CA ALA A 167 -16.65 -7.36 0.64
C ALA A 167 -18.17 -7.17 0.75
N LEU A 168 -18.88 -7.07 -0.37
CA LEU A 168 -20.35 -7.05 -0.37
C LEU A 168 -20.96 -8.32 0.22
N ASP A 169 -20.32 -9.47 0.01
CA ASP A 169 -20.83 -10.77 0.45
C ASP A 169 -20.41 -11.12 1.90
N HIS A 170 -19.24 -10.63 2.34
CA HIS A 170 -18.61 -11.02 3.61
C HIS A 170 -18.48 -9.86 4.61
N GLY A 171 -18.68 -8.61 4.20
CA GLY A 171 -18.48 -7.41 5.00
C GLY A 171 -17.06 -6.85 4.90
N VAL A 172 -16.02 -7.68 4.98
CA VAL A 172 -14.62 -7.24 4.86
C VAL A 172 -13.90 -8.07 3.81
N ALA A 173 -13.20 -7.40 2.89
CA ALA A 173 -12.26 -8.06 2.00
C ALA A 173 -10.93 -7.30 1.89
N ILE A 174 -9.85 -8.03 1.68
CA ILE A 174 -8.50 -7.48 1.57
C ILE A 174 -7.89 -7.98 0.27
N ASN A 175 -7.52 -7.07 -0.63
CA ASN A 175 -6.58 -7.41 -1.70
C ASN A 175 -5.17 -7.15 -1.18
N LEU A 176 -4.31 -8.18 -1.17
CA LEU A 176 -2.93 -8.00 -0.74
C LEU A 176 -2.10 -7.14 -1.70
N ALA A 177 -2.63 -6.74 -2.86
CA ALA A 177 -2.02 -5.77 -3.77
C ALA A 177 -2.99 -4.59 -4.05
N GLY A 178 -2.76 -3.84 -5.13
CA GLY A 178 -3.60 -2.70 -5.52
C GLY A 178 -3.28 -1.42 -4.74
N GLY A 179 -4.20 -0.45 -4.79
CA GLY A 179 -4.01 0.89 -4.22
C GLY A 179 -3.24 1.82 -5.16
N TYR A 180 -3.44 1.66 -6.47
CA TYR A 180 -2.76 2.40 -7.53
C TYR A 180 -3.39 3.78 -7.76
N HIS A 181 -3.43 4.57 -6.69
CA HIS A 181 -4.18 5.81 -6.58
C HIS A 181 -3.66 7.01 -7.41
N HIS A 182 -2.50 6.87 -8.07
CA HIS A 182 -1.94 7.88 -8.96
C HIS A 182 -2.31 7.65 -10.44
N ALA A 183 -2.84 6.48 -10.81
CA ALA A 183 -3.27 6.24 -12.18
C ALA A 183 -4.53 7.06 -12.51
N LYS A 184 -4.49 7.75 -13.65
CA LYS A 184 -5.52 8.66 -14.15
C LYS A 184 -6.29 8.02 -15.32
N PRO A 185 -7.42 8.62 -15.75
CA PRO A 185 -8.14 8.12 -16.93
C PRO A 185 -7.27 8.00 -18.18
N ASP A 186 -6.35 8.94 -18.41
CA ASP A 186 -5.58 9.06 -19.65
C ASP A 186 -4.06 8.90 -19.49
N THR A 187 -3.55 8.68 -18.26
CA THR A 187 -2.12 8.47 -18.02
C THR A 187 -1.85 7.64 -16.77
N GLY A 188 -0.71 6.95 -16.75
CA GLY A 188 -0.10 6.43 -15.53
C GLY A 188 0.89 7.45 -14.96
N GLU A 189 1.16 7.38 -13.67
CA GLU A 189 2.20 8.16 -12.95
C GLU A 189 2.35 7.61 -11.52
N GLY A 190 3.38 8.05 -10.79
CA GLY A 190 3.57 7.67 -9.39
C GLY A 190 3.59 6.16 -9.16
N PHE A 191 4.29 5.42 -10.04
CA PHE A 191 4.36 3.95 -10.03
C PHE A 191 3.04 3.22 -10.37
N CYS A 192 2.00 3.94 -10.79
CA CYS A 192 0.68 3.41 -11.03
C CYS A 192 0.36 3.32 -12.53
N ILE A 193 -0.24 2.20 -12.95
CA ILE A 193 -0.65 1.95 -14.35
C ILE A 193 -2.17 1.90 -14.50
N TYR A 194 -2.85 1.08 -13.70
CA TYR A 194 -4.30 0.95 -13.77
C TYR A 194 -4.92 1.46 -12.47
N ALA A 195 -5.92 2.33 -12.58
CA ALA A 195 -6.63 2.93 -11.45
C ALA A 195 -7.56 1.89 -10.80
N ASP A 196 -7.00 1.00 -9.98
CA ASP A 196 -7.66 -0.24 -9.58
C ASP A 196 -8.93 -0.03 -8.74
N MET A 197 -8.91 0.91 -7.79
CA MET A 197 -10.11 1.27 -7.02
C MET A 197 -11.18 1.91 -7.90
N PRO A 198 -10.88 2.94 -8.74
CA PRO A 198 -11.84 3.44 -9.72
C PRO A 198 -12.44 2.38 -10.63
N ILE A 199 -11.62 1.49 -11.18
CA ILE A 199 -12.08 0.40 -12.05
C ILE A 199 -13.01 -0.54 -11.30
N ALA A 200 -12.69 -0.91 -10.06
CA ALA A 200 -13.54 -1.76 -9.24
C ALA A 200 -14.89 -1.09 -8.95
N ILE A 201 -14.89 0.18 -8.54
CA ILE A 201 -16.12 0.95 -8.28
C ILE A 201 -16.99 1.02 -9.54
N LYS A 202 -16.43 1.42 -10.69
CA LYS A 202 -17.18 1.50 -11.96
C LYS A 202 -17.65 0.14 -12.47
N THR A 203 -16.93 -0.93 -12.15
CA THR A 203 -17.35 -2.30 -12.46
C THR A 203 -18.57 -2.67 -11.62
N LEU A 204 -18.53 -2.48 -10.30
CA LEU A 204 -19.64 -2.81 -9.40
C LEU A 204 -20.88 -1.94 -9.65
N GLN A 205 -20.69 -0.65 -9.99
CA GLN A 205 -21.79 0.23 -10.41
C GLN A 205 -22.43 -0.27 -11.72
N GLY A 206 -21.62 -0.67 -12.70
CA GLY A 206 -22.11 -1.25 -13.95
C GLY A 206 -22.82 -2.60 -13.78
N GLU A 207 -22.47 -3.36 -12.75
CA GLU A 207 -23.16 -4.59 -12.34
C GLU A 207 -24.44 -4.31 -11.52
N GLY A 208 -24.73 -3.06 -11.18
CA GLY A 208 -25.86 -2.68 -10.33
C GLY A 208 -25.74 -3.12 -8.87
N ARG A 209 -24.54 -3.50 -8.41
CA ARG A 209 -24.30 -3.99 -7.04
C ARG A 209 -24.17 -2.88 -6.01
N ILE A 210 -23.74 -1.70 -6.45
CA ILE A 210 -23.61 -0.49 -5.63
C ILE A 210 -24.10 0.72 -6.43
N LYS A 211 -24.52 1.76 -5.72
CA LYS A 211 -24.78 3.08 -6.28
C LYS A 211 -23.72 4.07 -5.80
N ARG A 212 -23.39 4.04 -4.51
CA ARG A 212 -22.44 4.97 -3.87
C ARG A 212 -21.22 4.28 -3.32
N ALA A 213 -20.04 4.86 -3.54
CA ALA A 213 -18.80 4.40 -2.94
C ALA A 213 -18.11 5.53 -2.16
N LEU A 214 -17.31 5.17 -1.17
CA LEU A 214 -16.39 6.08 -0.49
C LEU A 214 -14.97 5.54 -0.64
N VAL A 215 -14.04 6.37 -1.10
CA VAL A 215 -12.61 6.10 -1.01
C VAL A 215 -12.05 6.84 0.21
N VAL A 216 -11.44 6.08 1.12
CA VAL A 216 -10.64 6.59 2.24
C VAL A 216 -9.18 6.33 1.90
N ASP A 217 -8.47 7.38 1.48
CA ASP A 217 -7.07 7.31 1.08
C ASP A 217 -6.15 7.80 2.20
N LEU A 218 -5.40 6.87 2.79
CA LEU A 218 -4.50 7.12 3.92
C LEU A 218 -3.03 6.90 3.57
N ASP A 219 -2.70 6.79 2.27
CA ASP A 219 -1.34 6.90 1.77
C ASP A 219 -0.73 8.25 2.15
N VAL A 220 0.59 8.33 2.22
CA VAL A 220 1.24 9.62 2.50
C VAL A 220 1.12 10.60 1.35
N HIS A 221 0.99 10.11 0.11
CA HIS A 221 0.76 10.94 -1.07
C HIS A 221 -0.75 11.10 -1.30
N GLN A 222 -1.16 12.25 -1.83
CA GLN A 222 -2.54 12.40 -2.24
C GLN A 222 -2.83 11.49 -3.44
N GLY A 223 -3.91 10.71 -3.38
CA GLY A 223 -4.44 9.91 -4.49
C GLY A 223 -5.06 10.76 -5.60
N ASN A 224 -4.25 11.61 -6.24
CA ASN A 224 -4.67 12.51 -7.32
C ASN A 224 -5.28 11.78 -8.52
N GLY A 225 -4.78 10.60 -8.88
CA GLY A 225 -5.38 9.78 -9.93
C GLY A 225 -6.80 9.34 -9.59
N THR A 226 -7.02 8.91 -8.34
CA THR A 226 -8.36 8.59 -7.85
C THR A 226 -9.28 9.80 -7.86
N ALA A 227 -8.81 10.97 -7.39
CA ALA A 227 -9.59 12.21 -7.41
C ALA A 227 -9.99 12.60 -8.84
N GLU A 228 -9.04 12.57 -9.78
CA GLU A 228 -9.31 12.89 -11.20
C GLU A 228 -10.24 11.88 -11.87
N CYS A 229 -10.18 10.59 -11.51
CA CYS A 229 -11.10 9.57 -12.03
C CYS A 229 -12.58 9.83 -11.65
N PHE A 230 -12.83 10.56 -10.56
CA PHE A 230 -14.17 10.85 -10.05
C PHE A 230 -14.52 12.33 -10.06
N ALA A 231 -13.74 13.15 -10.78
CA ALA A 231 -14.04 14.56 -10.91
C ALA A 231 -15.44 14.77 -11.52
N GLY A 232 -16.33 15.41 -10.74
CA GLY A 232 -17.72 15.66 -11.14
C GLY A 232 -18.66 14.45 -11.01
N ASP A 233 -18.26 13.39 -10.32
CA ASP A 233 -19.09 12.21 -10.07
C ASP A 233 -19.58 12.13 -8.62
N ASP A 234 -20.78 12.66 -8.38
CA ASP A 234 -21.41 12.67 -7.04
C ASP A 234 -21.74 11.27 -6.48
N SER A 235 -21.60 10.20 -7.28
CA SER A 235 -21.80 8.84 -6.82
C SER A 235 -20.59 8.27 -6.05
N VAL A 236 -19.44 8.94 -6.10
CA VAL A 236 -18.22 8.49 -5.42
C VAL A 236 -17.62 9.61 -4.60
N PHE A 237 -17.56 9.41 -3.29
CA PHE A 237 -16.96 10.37 -2.37
C PHE A 237 -15.49 10.03 -2.15
N THR A 238 -14.62 11.04 -2.18
CA THR A 238 -13.16 10.89 -2.05
C THR A 238 -12.65 11.67 -0.85
N PHE A 239 -12.00 10.95 0.07
CA PHE A 239 -11.38 11.51 1.27
C PHE A 239 -9.91 11.12 1.30
N SER A 240 -9.00 12.10 1.41
CA SER A 240 -7.57 11.85 1.51
C SER A 240 -6.94 12.58 2.69
N MET A 241 -6.12 11.87 3.47
CA MET A 241 -5.23 12.43 4.48
C MET A 241 -3.77 12.16 4.07
N HIS A 242 -3.05 13.21 3.70
CA HIS A 242 -1.73 13.08 3.07
C HIS A 242 -0.77 14.16 3.57
N GLN A 243 0.52 13.97 3.33
CA GLN A 243 1.52 15.00 3.58
C GLN A 243 1.38 16.13 2.55
N GLY A 244 1.21 17.37 3.02
CA GLY A 244 0.83 18.49 2.14
C GLY A 244 1.93 18.97 1.19
N ASP A 245 3.20 18.88 1.60
CA ASP A 245 4.35 19.50 0.95
C ASP A 245 5.19 18.56 0.05
N ILE A 246 4.70 17.35 -0.20
CA ILE A 246 5.35 16.37 -1.11
C ILE A 246 4.51 16.12 -2.36
N TYR A 247 4.92 15.18 -3.22
CA TYR A 247 4.18 14.79 -4.42
C TYR A 247 2.72 14.36 -4.09
N PRO A 248 1.74 14.62 -4.97
CA PRO A 248 1.80 15.44 -6.18
C PRO A 248 1.75 16.95 -5.87
N ILE A 249 2.40 17.75 -6.72
CA ILE A 249 2.40 19.22 -6.64
C ILE A 249 2.06 19.80 -8.03
N PRO A 250 0.97 20.57 -8.20
CA PRO A 250 -0.05 20.84 -7.19
C PRO A 250 -0.85 19.58 -6.81
N LYS A 251 -1.54 19.66 -5.66
CA LYS A 251 -2.53 18.66 -5.26
C LYS A 251 -3.74 18.73 -6.18
N ALA A 252 -4.37 17.59 -6.46
CA ALA A 252 -5.68 17.52 -7.09
C ALA A 252 -6.78 17.94 -6.10
N THR A 253 -8.02 18.05 -6.58
CA THR A 253 -9.19 18.37 -5.76
C THR A 253 -10.04 17.13 -5.55
N SER A 254 -10.10 16.64 -4.31
CA SER A 254 -11.04 15.61 -3.84
C SER A 254 -12.24 16.26 -3.14
N ASP A 255 -13.19 15.47 -2.62
CA ASP A 255 -14.30 16.01 -1.82
C ASP A 255 -13.82 16.52 -0.45
N VAL A 256 -12.85 15.83 0.16
CA VAL A 256 -12.18 16.24 1.40
C VAL A 256 -10.69 15.90 1.32
N ASP A 257 -9.86 16.93 1.32
CA ASP A 257 -8.40 16.82 1.39
C ASP A 257 -7.88 17.40 2.71
N VAL A 258 -7.12 16.60 3.46
CA VAL A 258 -6.51 17.02 4.72
C VAL A 258 -4.99 16.97 4.60
N ASN A 259 -4.40 18.16 4.51
CA ASN A 259 -2.94 18.34 4.49
C ASN A 259 -2.38 18.16 5.90
N LEU A 260 -1.56 17.13 6.09
CA LEU A 260 -0.80 16.89 7.30
C LEU A 260 0.62 17.44 7.15
N PRO A 261 1.20 18.05 8.20
CA PRO A 261 2.56 18.54 8.17
C PRO A 261 3.58 17.39 8.20
N ALA A 262 4.76 17.62 7.63
CA ALA A 262 5.92 16.75 7.82
C ALA A 262 6.19 16.52 9.32
N GLY A 263 6.53 15.29 9.69
CA GLY A 263 6.81 14.91 11.08
C GLY A 263 5.58 14.51 11.89
N THR A 264 4.36 14.57 11.34
CA THR A 264 3.15 14.07 12.02
C THR A 264 3.33 12.59 12.42
N GLY A 265 3.12 12.31 13.70
CA GLY A 265 3.18 10.98 14.28
C GLY A 265 1.80 10.46 14.72
N ASP A 266 1.78 9.29 15.34
CA ASP A 266 0.56 8.52 15.67
C ASP A 266 -0.56 9.36 16.30
N SER A 267 -0.26 10.08 17.37
CA SER A 267 -1.27 10.79 18.16
C SER A 267 -1.97 11.88 17.35
N GLU A 268 -1.24 12.63 16.53
CA GLU A 268 -1.83 13.67 15.69
C GLU A 268 -2.58 13.06 14.51
N TYR A 269 -1.97 12.07 13.83
CA TYR A 269 -2.58 11.41 12.69
C TYR A 269 -3.94 10.77 13.08
N LEU A 270 -3.96 9.97 14.15
CA LEU A 270 -5.16 9.26 14.59
C LEU A 270 -6.25 10.22 15.09
N ARG A 271 -5.90 11.29 15.82
CA ARG A 271 -6.90 12.30 16.22
C ARG A 271 -7.55 12.99 15.01
N THR A 272 -6.75 13.29 13.99
CA THR A 272 -7.27 13.87 12.75
C THR A 272 -8.20 12.88 12.06
N LEU A 273 -7.80 11.62 11.91
CA LEU A 273 -8.65 10.58 11.33
C LEU A 273 -9.97 10.43 12.09
N GLN A 274 -9.93 10.36 13.42
CA GLN A 274 -11.12 10.28 14.29
C GLN A 274 -12.06 11.49 14.15
N THR A 275 -11.52 12.65 13.80
CA THR A 275 -12.31 13.87 13.58
C THR A 275 -13.07 13.83 12.24
N TYR A 276 -12.40 13.36 11.17
CA TYR A 276 -12.95 13.39 9.82
C TYR A 276 -13.77 12.14 9.46
N LEU A 277 -13.30 10.95 9.86
CA LEU A 277 -13.86 9.67 9.44
C LEU A 277 -15.38 9.54 9.68
N PRO A 278 -15.94 9.89 10.86
CA PRO A 278 -17.38 9.80 11.07
C PRO A 278 -18.19 10.70 10.12
N ARG A 279 -17.67 11.90 9.84
CA ARG A 279 -18.33 12.90 8.98
C ARG A 279 -18.31 12.50 7.51
N VAL A 280 -17.19 11.96 7.03
CA VAL A 280 -17.11 11.49 5.63
C VAL A 280 -18.00 10.27 5.39
N LEU A 281 -18.06 9.34 6.36
CA LEU A 281 -18.98 8.20 6.29
C LEU A 281 -20.45 8.65 6.27
N GLU A 282 -20.81 9.63 7.10
CA GLU A 282 -22.17 10.19 7.16
C GLU A 282 -22.54 10.96 5.89
N ARG A 283 -21.64 11.77 5.34
CA ARG A 283 -21.89 12.54 4.12
C ARG A 283 -21.97 11.64 2.88
N ALA A 284 -21.06 10.68 2.74
CA ALA A 284 -20.99 9.80 1.58
C ALA A 284 -22.13 8.77 1.54
N ARG A 285 -22.61 8.31 2.71
CA ARG A 285 -23.59 7.21 2.86
C ARG A 285 -23.29 6.04 1.90
N PRO A 286 -22.05 5.50 1.92
CA PRO A 286 -21.59 4.60 0.88
C PRO A 286 -22.23 3.21 1.03
N ASP A 287 -22.45 2.54 -0.11
CA ASP A 287 -22.79 1.11 -0.14
C ASP A 287 -21.53 0.26 0.08
N ILE A 288 -20.35 0.81 -0.21
CA ILE A 288 -19.04 0.17 0.00
C ILE A 288 -17.95 1.22 0.22
N VAL A 289 -17.00 0.90 1.10
CA VAL A 289 -15.79 1.71 1.37
C VAL A 289 -14.57 1.03 0.78
N PHE A 290 -13.72 1.79 0.08
CA PHE A 290 -12.38 1.39 -0.33
C PHE A 290 -11.37 2.12 0.56
N LEU A 291 -10.64 1.37 1.38
CA LEU A 291 -9.51 1.84 2.17
C LEU A 291 -8.22 1.62 1.37
N GLN A 292 -7.57 2.71 0.97
CA GLN A 292 -6.18 2.69 0.56
C GLN A 292 -5.33 2.72 1.83
N ALA A 293 -4.64 1.61 2.11
CA ALA A 293 -3.85 1.39 3.31
C ALA A 293 -2.33 1.43 3.03
N GLY A 294 -1.90 2.41 2.23
CA GLY A 294 -0.50 2.74 1.98
C GLY A 294 0.22 2.96 3.31
N CYS A 295 1.45 2.45 3.42
CA CYS A 295 2.21 2.49 4.69
C CYS A 295 3.50 3.30 4.59
N ASP A 296 3.60 4.17 3.59
CA ASP A 296 4.68 5.17 3.44
C ASP A 296 4.53 6.38 4.40
N THR A 297 3.48 6.42 5.21
CA THR A 297 3.39 7.29 6.40
C THR A 297 4.26 6.78 7.57
N LEU A 298 4.83 5.57 7.46
CA LEU A 298 5.67 4.94 8.47
C LEU A 298 7.01 5.68 8.62
N ASP A 299 7.46 5.86 9.87
CA ASP A 299 8.74 6.47 10.19
C ASP A 299 9.90 5.76 9.48
N GLY A 300 10.76 6.56 8.84
CA GLY A 300 11.89 6.07 8.05
C GLY A 300 11.53 5.57 6.64
N ASP A 301 10.33 5.84 6.12
CA ASP A 301 10.06 5.70 4.70
C ASP A 301 10.91 6.69 3.87
N PRO A 302 11.55 6.26 2.77
CA PRO A 302 12.44 7.13 2.01
C PRO A 302 11.73 8.22 1.18
N LEU A 303 10.42 8.13 0.97
CA LEU A 303 9.68 9.04 0.10
C LEU A 303 8.87 10.10 0.86
N ALA A 304 8.81 10.02 2.20
CA ALA A 304 8.02 10.92 3.00
C ALA A 304 8.67 11.24 4.36
N GLN A 305 8.04 12.14 5.12
CA GLN A 305 8.59 12.67 6.37
C GLN A 305 7.66 12.46 7.56
N MET A 306 6.61 11.65 7.40
CA MET A 306 5.74 11.22 8.47
C MET A 306 6.50 10.35 9.49
N ARG A 307 6.00 10.32 10.73
CA ARG A 307 6.62 9.61 11.85
C ARG A 307 5.66 8.63 12.51
N MET A 308 4.79 7.99 11.72
CA MET A 308 3.91 6.97 12.27
C MET A 308 4.71 5.73 12.66
N THR A 309 4.30 5.07 13.74
CA THR A 309 4.87 3.78 14.14
C THR A 309 4.12 2.63 13.46
N ILE A 310 4.70 1.43 13.50
CA ILE A 310 4.04 0.19 13.04
C ILE A 310 2.69 -0.02 13.75
N GLU A 311 2.64 0.28 15.06
CA GLU A 311 1.40 0.23 15.83
C GLU A 311 0.42 1.29 15.35
N GLY A 312 0.90 2.51 15.10
CA GLY A 312 0.12 3.60 14.52
C GLY A 312 -0.56 3.22 13.21
N ILE A 313 0.17 2.63 12.25
CA ILE A 313 -0.37 2.13 10.98
C ILE A 313 -1.45 1.06 11.22
N THR A 314 -1.16 0.10 12.09
CA THR A 314 -2.10 -0.98 12.43
C THR A 314 -3.39 -0.42 13.05
N ARG A 315 -3.28 0.62 13.90
CA ARG A 315 -4.41 1.31 14.53
C ARG A 315 -5.18 2.20 13.56
N ARG A 316 -4.49 2.85 12.63
CA ARG A 316 -5.09 3.69 11.58
C ARG A 316 -6.04 2.88 10.70
N ASP A 317 -5.55 1.79 10.13
CA ASP A 317 -6.35 0.94 9.24
C ASP A 317 -7.52 0.30 10.01
N ALA A 318 -7.24 -0.08 11.25
CA ALA A 318 -8.22 -0.60 12.20
C ALA A 318 -9.40 0.34 12.46
N GLU A 319 -9.15 1.63 12.65
CA GLU A 319 -10.22 2.61 12.92
C GLU A 319 -11.22 2.68 11.76
N VAL A 320 -10.73 2.65 10.52
CA VAL A 320 -11.60 2.65 9.33
C VAL A 320 -12.42 1.36 9.25
N ILE A 321 -11.77 0.20 9.34
CA ILE A 321 -12.44 -1.10 9.21
C ILE A 321 -13.46 -1.31 10.34
N ASP A 322 -13.10 -0.94 11.57
CA ASP A 322 -13.98 -1.05 12.73
C ASP A 322 -15.20 -0.12 12.59
N ALA A 323 -15.02 1.11 12.14
CA ALA A 323 -16.11 2.05 11.91
C ALA A 323 -17.07 1.56 10.81
N CYS A 324 -16.54 1.02 9.72
CA CYS A 324 -17.35 0.43 8.64
C CYS A 324 -18.13 -0.79 9.14
N THR A 325 -17.45 -1.71 9.82
CA THR A 325 -18.06 -2.95 10.35
C THR A 325 -19.15 -2.64 11.39
N ALA A 326 -18.93 -1.66 12.27
CA ALA A 326 -19.92 -1.24 13.26
C ALA A 326 -21.20 -0.66 12.63
N ARG A 327 -21.08 -0.08 11.43
CA ARG A 327 -22.20 0.44 10.64
C ARG A 327 -22.81 -0.58 9.68
N GLY A 328 -22.24 -1.79 9.60
CA GLY A 328 -22.63 -2.80 8.62
C GLY A 328 -22.27 -2.43 7.18
N THR A 329 -21.35 -1.49 6.97
CA THR A 329 -20.90 -1.05 5.66
C THR A 329 -19.76 -1.94 5.16
N PRO A 330 -19.90 -2.58 3.98
CA PRO A 330 -18.81 -3.32 3.35
C PRO A 330 -17.54 -2.50 3.18
N VAL A 331 -16.37 -3.10 3.45
CA VAL A 331 -15.07 -2.45 3.29
C VAL A 331 -14.06 -3.33 2.56
N VAL A 332 -13.37 -2.71 1.60
CA VAL A 332 -12.25 -3.27 0.84
C VAL A 332 -10.97 -2.60 1.30
N MET A 333 -9.97 -3.37 1.70
CA MET A 333 -8.62 -2.87 1.97
C MET A 333 -7.70 -3.22 0.80
N VAL A 334 -6.96 -2.23 0.28
CA VAL A 334 -5.86 -2.40 -0.67
C VAL A 334 -4.57 -1.83 -0.07
N LEU A 335 -3.42 -2.43 -0.37
CA LEU A 335 -2.19 -2.11 0.37
C LEU A 335 -1.41 -0.89 -0.13
N GLY A 336 -1.50 -0.48 -1.39
CA GLY A 336 -0.92 0.81 -1.83
C GLY A 336 0.60 0.96 -1.60
N GLY A 337 1.04 2.18 -1.26
CA GLY A 337 2.42 2.59 -1.04
C GLY A 337 3.13 1.98 0.18
N GLY A 338 4.38 2.38 0.39
CA GLY A 338 5.27 1.87 1.44
C GLY A 338 6.54 1.26 0.89
N TYR A 339 7.67 1.92 1.19
CA TYR A 339 8.98 1.71 0.58
C TYR A 339 10.08 1.49 1.62
N SER A 340 9.78 1.73 2.91
CA SER A 340 10.68 1.37 3.99
C SER A 340 10.86 -0.15 4.12
N ARG A 341 11.98 -0.59 4.69
CA ARG A 341 12.25 -2.02 4.95
C ARG A 341 11.22 -2.69 5.89
N TYR A 342 10.45 -1.91 6.63
CA TYR A 342 9.43 -2.36 7.57
C TYR A 342 7.99 -2.21 7.05
N ALA A 343 7.80 -1.57 5.88
CA ALA A 343 6.51 -1.34 5.25
C ALA A 343 5.68 -2.63 5.16
N TRP A 344 6.26 -3.70 4.58
CA TRP A 344 5.59 -4.99 4.45
C TRP A 344 5.18 -5.59 5.81
N TYR A 345 5.98 -5.37 6.86
CA TYR A 345 5.72 -5.91 8.19
C TYR A 345 4.61 -5.14 8.90
N ALA A 346 4.54 -3.82 8.73
CA ALA A 346 3.42 -3.00 9.20
C ALA A 346 2.10 -3.43 8.55
N GLN A 347 2.10 -3.62 7.23
CA GLN A 347 0.93 -4.09 6.49
C GLN A 347 0.54 -5.51 6.87
N TYR A 348 1.52 -6.40 7.08
CA TYR A 348 1.27 -7.73 7.63
C TYR A 348 0.54 -7.66 8.97
N LEU A 349 0.98 -6.84 9.91
CA LEU A 349 0.33 -6.70 11.22
C LEU A 349 -1.06 -6.09 11.11
N SER A 350 -1.27 -5.13 10.22
CA SER A 350 -2.58 -4.55 9.92
C SER A 350 -3.57 -5.61 9.37
N VAL A 351 -3.14 -6.37 8.36
CA VAL A 351 -3.94 -7.46 7.76
C VAL A 351 -4.21 -8.56 8.77
N ARG A 352 -3.19 -9.00 9.51
CA ARG A 352 -3.33 -9.99 10.58
C ARG A 352 -4.35 -9.55 11.62
N ARG A 353 -4.23 -8.32 12.14
CA ARG A 353 -5.16 -7.77 13.14
C ARG A 353 -6.59 -7.76 12.61
N THR A 354 -6.77 -7.40 11.35
CA THR A 354 -8.08 -7.43 10.68
C THR A 354 -8.65 -8.84 10.63
N ILE A 355 -7.85 -9.84 10.22
CA ILE A 355 -8.25 -11.25 10.18
C ILE A 355 -8.56 -11.78 11.59
N GLU A 356 -7.70 -11.52 12.57
CA GLU A 356 -7.88 -12.04 13.95
C GLU A 356 -9.12 -11.44 14.62
N LYS A 357 -9.42 -10.16 14.37
CA LYS A 357 -10.59 -9.49 14.95
C LYS A 357 -11.89 -9.83 14.22
N HIS A 358 -11.87 -9.77 12.89
CA HIS A 358 -13.09 -9.82 12.08
C HIS A 358 -13.28 -11.16 11.37
N GLY A 359 -12.25 -11.99 11.22
CA GLY A 359 -12.28 -13.25 10.46
C GLY A 359 -12.49 -14.52 11.28
N LEU A 360 -12.54 -14.47 12.61
CA LEU A 360 -12.76 -15.66 13.45
C LEU A 360 -14.26 -15.82 13.77
N PRO A 361 -14.85 -17.03 13.59
CA PRO A 361 -16.04 -17.35 14.35
C PRO A 361 -15.61 -17.55 15.81
N ALA A 362 -16.46 -17.24 16.79
CA ALA A 362 -16.16 -17.46 18.21
C ALA A 362 -15.73 -18.93 18.45
N GLY A 363 -14.42 -19.21 18.56
CA GLY A 363 -13.92 -20.52 19.00
C GLY A 363 -12.91 -21.30 18.15
N ARG A 364 -12.30 -20.78 17.07
CA ARG A 364 -11.18 -21.51 16.39
C ARG A 364 -9.96 -20.64 16.12
N LEU A 365 -8.91 -20.83 16.92
CA LEU A 365 -7.54 -20.48 16.52
C LEU A 365 -6.89 -21.74 15.93
N HIS A 366 -6.21 -21.61 14.78
CA HIS A 366 -5.31 -22.67 14.34
C HIS A 366 -4.13 -22.78 15.33
N PRO A 367 -3.70 -23.99 15.71
CA PRO A 367 -2.62 -24.15 16.68
C PRO A 367 -1.34 -23.47 16.17
N ARG A 368 -0.81 -22.56 16.99
CA ARG A 368 0.42 -21.80 16.71
C ARG A 368 1.57 -22.77 16.42
N ARG A 369 2.07 -22.82 15.19
CA ARG A 369 3.40 -23.38 14.94
C ARG A 369 4.43 -22.31 15.33
N ARG A 370 5.23 -22.60 16.37
CA ARG A 370 6.43 -21.80 16.70
C ARG A 370 7.47 -22.01 15.60
N ALA A 371 7.39 -21.24 14.52
CA ALA A 371 8.54 -21.02 13.65
C ALA A 371 9.56 -20.13 14.41
N SER A 372 10.86 -20.33 14.16
CA SER A 372 11.92 -19.46 14.67
C SER A 372 11.71 -18.03 14.13
N ARG A 373 11.11 -17.14 14.94
CA ARG A 373 10.78 -15.75 14.56
C ARG A 373 11.95 -14.96 13.96
N ARG A 374 13.20 -15.30 14.30
CA ARG A 374 14.40 -14.57 13.87
C ARG A 374 14.76 -14.71 12.40
N GLU A 375 14.28 -15.73 11.70
CA GLU A 375 14.73 -16.00 10.32
C GLU A 375 13.90 -15.27 9.26
N TYR A 376 12.67 -14.84 9.61
CA TYR A 376 11.70 -14.29 8.66
C TYR A 376 11.30 -12.83 8.93
N TYR A 377 11.37 -12.39 10.19
CA TYR A 377 10.92 -11.05 10.58
C TYR A 377 12.10 -10.11 10.80
N PRO A 378 12.02 -8.85 10.35
CA PRO A 378 13.04 -7.86 10.67
C PRO A 378 12.98 -7.56 12.18
N GLU A 379 14.15 -7.41 12.82
CA GLU A 379 14.21 -6.93 14.20
C GLU A 379 13.50 -5.57 14.28
N PRO A 380 12.58 -5.35 15.24
CA PRO A 380 11.81 -4.12 15.31
C PRO A 380 12.73 -2.90 15.41
N PRO A 381 12.37 -1.75 14.81
CA PRO A 381 13.18 -0.55 14.93
C PRO A 381 13.36 -0.19 16.40
N HIS A 382 14.62 0.02 16.81
CA HIS A 382 14.93 0.60 18.10
C HIS A 382 14.43 2.04 18.08
N HIS A 383 13.20 2.29 18.55
CA HIS A 383 12.78 3.65 18.82
C HIS A 383 13.73 4.23 19.87
N PRO A 384 14.50 5.30 19.56
CA PRO A 384 15.23 6.00 20.59
C PRO A 384 14.19 6.47 21.59
N GLN A 385 14.29 5.96 22.81
CA GLN A 385 13.42 6.37 23.89
C GLN A 385 13.47 7.90 23.98
N HIS A 386 12.29 8.52 24.09
CA HIS A 386 12.10 9.95 24.31
C HIS A 386 13.22 10.51 25.23
N PRO A 387 13.85 11.66 24.92
CA PRO A 387 14.97 12.20 25.72
C PRO A 387 14.70 12.27 27.22
N ALA A 388 13.43 12.46 27.60
CA ALA A 388 12.96 12.45 28.99
C ALA A 388 13.14 11.09 29.72
N ALA A 389 13.08 9.96 29.01
CA ALA A 389 13.29 8.63 29.58
C ALA A 389 14.77 8.33 29.84
N ARG A 390 15.67 8.87 29.01
CA ARG A 390 17.12 8.81 29.25
C ARG A 390 17.50 9.66 30.47
N LEU A 391 16.97 10.88 30.56
CA LEU A 391 17.19 11.78 31.69
C LEU A 391 16.67 11.18 33.01
N ARG A 392 15.50 10.51 33.00
CA ARG A 392 14.96 9.81 34.17
C ARG A 392 15.82 8.61 34.61
N ARG A 393 16.42 7.87 33.68
CA ARG A 393 17.35 6.77 34.01
C ARG A 393 18.68 7.29 34.55
N GLU A 394 19.21 8.36 33.97
CA GLU A 394 20.44 9.01 34.44
C GLU A 394 20.23 9.60 35.84
N LEU A 395 19.13 10.35 36.08
CA LEU A 395 18.77 10.85 37.42
C LEU A 395 18.52 9.74 38.44
N ALA A 396 17.86 8.64 38.06
CA ALA A 396 17.64 7.50 38.94
C ALA A 396 18.89 6.64 39.20
N GLY A 397 19.92 6.76 38.34
CA GLY A 397 21.25 6.19 38.55
C GLY A 397 22.06 7.02 39.54
N THR A 398 22.05 8.34 39.38
CA THR A 398 22.77 9.28 40.26
C THR A 398 22.22 9.26 41.70
N LEU A 399 20.90 9.19 41.88
CA LEU A 399 20.27 9.09 43.20
C LEU A 399 20.53 7.74 43.91
N ARG A 400 20.81 6.66 43.16
CA ARG A 400 21.20 5.36 43.73
C ARG A 400 22.68 5.29 44.10
N GLY A 401 23.54 6.01 43.37
CA GLY A 401 24.95 6.17 43.73
C GLY A 401 25.13 7.00 45.01
N ALA A 402 24.38 8.09 45.16
CA ALA A 402 24.48 8.98 46.32
C ALA A 402 24.01 8.34 47.65
N ARG A 403 23.14 7.32 47.61
CA ARG A 403 22.72 6.58 48.82
C ARG A 403 23.68 5.49 49.27
N ARG A 404 24.66 5.08 48.43
CA ARG A 404 25.68 4.08 48.80
C ARG A 404 26.97 4.70 49.35
N GLY A 405 27.20 6.00 49.18
CA GLY A 405 28.38 6.70 49.72
C GLY A 405 28.14 7.40 51.07
N LEU A 406 27.03 7.13 51.75
CA LEU A 406 26.66 7.74 53.05
C LEU A 406 26.40 6.69 54.15
N LEU A 407 26.79 5.43 53.90
CA LEU A 407 26.70 4.32 54.87
C LEU A 407 27.98 3.46 54.93
N ASP A 408 29.11 3.99 54.43
CA ASP A 408 30.45 3.42 54.64
C ASP A 408 31.33 4.45 55.36
#